data_AF-A0A846CEV3-F1
#
_entry.id   AF-A0A846CEV3-F1
#
_cell.length_a   1.000
_cell.length_b   1.000
_cell.length_c   1.000
_cell.angle_alpha   90.00
_cell.angle_beta   90.00
_cell.angle_gamma   90.00
#
_symmetry.space_group_name_H-M   'P 1'
#
loop_
_entity.id
_entity.type
_entity.pdbx_description
1 polymer ?
#
loop_
_entity_poly.entity_id
_entity_poly.type
_entity_poly.pdbx_seq_one_letter_code
_entity_poly.pdbx_strand_id
1 'polypeptide(L)'
;MKMILEAVYEQGVLRLTKPLNLPEGTRVEITLVKSRTNFQQQKPADILAAFASLPLEGEQDEQLQQLMNKFHESQDNQQLLSREEQQELEELAVAELTAATERTREILANLKNQET
;
A
#
# COMPACT_ATOMS: atom_id res chain seq x y z
N MET A 1 2.98 -15.66 22.62
CA MET A 1 2.67 -14.77 21.48
C MET A 1 3.02 -13.33 21.85
N LYS A 2 3.69 -12.58 20.97
CA LYS A 2 4.06 -11.18 21.18
C LYS A 2 3.21 -10.31 20.25
N MET A 3 2.40 -9.43 20.81
CA MET A 3 1.57 -8.48 20.05
C MET A 3 2.15 -7.08 20.19
N ILE A 4 2.39 -6.39 19.08
CA ILE A 4 2.86 -5.01 19.08
C ILE A 4 1.63 -4.12 18.93
N LEU A 5 1.45 -3.18 19.85
CA LEU A 5 0.33 -2.26 19.89
C LEU A 5 0.85 -0.83 19.79
N GLU A 6 0.13 0.00 19.03
CA GLU A 6 0.41 1.41 18.92
C GLU A 6 -0.34 2.19 20.00
N ALA A 7 0.33 3.18 20.58
CA ALA A 7 -0.22 4.04 21.62
C ALA A 7 0.30 5.46 21.44
N VAL A 8 -0.51 6.44 21.83
CA VAL A 8 -0.12 7.85 21.92
C VAL A 8 0.13 8.19 23.37
N TYR A 9 1.25 8.84 23.66
CA TYR A 9 1.55 9.35 24.98
C TYR A 9 0.97 10.77 25.14
N GLU A 10 -0.09 10.91 25.92
CA GLU A 10 -0.77 12.17 26.18
C GLU A 10 -0.92 12.39 27.69
N GLN A 11 -0.46 13.55 28.19
CA GLN A 11 -0.64 13.96 29.59
C GLN A 11 -0.17 12.94 30.64
N GLY A 12 0.88 12.17 30.35
CA GLY A 12 1.38 11.14 31.27
C GLY A 12 0.70 9.77 31.14
N VAL A 13 -0.24 9.62 30.21
CA VAL A 13 -0.99 8.38 29.97
C VAL A 13 -0.69 7.84 28.58
N LEU A 14 -0.42 6.54 28.48
CA LEU A 14 -0.33 5.82 27.20
C LEU A 14 -1.74 5.40 26.77
N ARG A 15 -2.31 6.09 25.78
CA ARG A 15 -3.61 5.76 25.19
C ARG A 15 -3.41 4.90 23.95
N LEU A 16 -3.90 3.66 23.98
CA LEU A 16 -3.87 2.79 22.81
C LEU A 16 -4.66 3.40 21.65
N THR A 17 -4.15 3.29 20.42
CA THR A 17 -4.86 3.78 19.22
C THR A 17 -6.06 2.92 18.86
N LYS A 18 -6.01 1.64 19.25
CA LYS A 18 -7.11 0.67 19.12
C LYS A 18 -7.50 0.16 20.50
N PRO A 19 -8.81 0.01 20.78
CA PRO A 19 -9.25 -0.55 22.06
C PRO A 19 -8.76 -1.99 22.19
N LEU A 20 -8.23 -2.31 23.35
CA LEU A 20 -7.80 -3.66 23.71
C LEU A 20 -8.63 -4.14 24.89
N ASN A 21 -9.30 -5.27 24.72
CA ASN A 21 -10.09 -5.86 25.79
C ASN A 21 -9.16 -6.72 26.68
N LEU A 22 -8.70 -6.13 27.78
CA LEU A 22 -7.96 -6.85 28.82
C LEU A 22 -8.74 -6.78 30.14
N PRO A 23 -8.74 -7.87 30.93
CA PRO A 23 -9.27 -7.83 32.29
C PRO A 23 -8.58 -6.74 33.12
N GLU A 24 -9.34 -6.07 33.97
CA GLU A 24 -8.77 -5.12 34.92
C GLU A 24 -7.74 -5.81 35.82
N GLY A 25 -6.62 -5.13 36.10
CA GLY A 25 -5.51 -5.69 36.87
C GLY A 25 -4.54 -6.57 36.07
N THR A 26 -4.72 -6.72 34.75
CA THR A 26 -3.76 -7.41 33.89
C THR A 26 -2.41 -6.69 33.89
N ARG A 27 -1.33 -7.39 34.27
CA ARG A 27 0.03 -6.85 34.20
C ARG A 27 0.51 -6.89 32.75
N VAL A 28 1.02 -5.75 32.28
CA VAL A 28 1.60 -5.60 30.94
C VAL A 28 3.05 -5.15 31.05
N GLU A 29 3.89 -5.62 30.14
CA GLU A 29 5.28 -5.18 29.99
C GLU A 29 5.36 -4.17 28.84
N ILE A 30 6.01 -3.04 29.06
CA ILE A 30 6.13 -1.96 28.07
C ILE A 30 7.57 -1.94 27.56
N THR A 31 7.75 -2.15 26.27
CA THR A 31 9.05 -1.98 25.61
C THR A 31 9.03 -0.68 24.79
N LEU A 32 9.84 0.30 25.18
CA LEU A 32 10.02 1.52 24.38
C LEU A 32 11.07 1.27 23.31
N VAL A 33 10.65 1.27 22.04
CA VAL A 33 11.54 1.20 20.89
C VAL A 33 11.66 2.59 20.30
N LYS A 34 12.84 3.21 20.42
CA LYS A 34 13.13 4.47 19.74
C LYS A 34 13.30 4.19 18.25
N SER A 35 12.25 4.37 17.46
CA SER A 35 12.32 4.25 16.01
C SER A 35 13.26 5.32 15.45
N ARG A 36 14.23 4.93 14.62
CA ARG A 36 15.07 5.89 13.86
C ARG A 36 14.29 6.58 12.73
N THR A 37 13.14 6.03 12.37
CA THR A 37 12.15 6.71 11.56
C THR A 37 11.51 7.76 12.45
N ASN A 38 11.88 9.02 12.19
CA ASN A 38 11.00 10.14 12.53
C ASN A 38 9.61 9.74 12.05
N PHE A 39 8.62 9.75 12.94
CA PHE A 39 7.26 10.07 12.50
C PHE A 39 7.42 11.40 11.80
N GLN A 40 7.59 11.37 10.47
CA GLN A 40 7.70 12.58 9.67
C GLN A 40 6.36 13.25 9.84
N GLN A 41 6.29 14.20 10.77
CA GLN A 41 5.28 15.22 10.77
C GLN A 41 5.37 15.85 9.39
N GLN A 42 4.48 15.43 8.49
CA GLN A 42 4.32 16.08 7.21
C GLN A 42 4.10 17.56 7.53
N LYS A 43 4.93 18.43 6.96
CA LYS A 43 4.77 19.85 7.21
C LYS A 43 3.38 20.23 6.69
N PRO A 44 2.66 21.16 7.33
CA PRO A 44 1.38 21.63 6.82
C PRO A 44 1.44 22.03 5.33
N ALA A 45 2.59 22.54 4.87
CA ALA A 45 2.86 22.82 3.47
C ALA A 45 2.81 21.58 2.55
N ASP A 46 3.30 20.42 3.01
CA ASP A 46 3.29 19.16 2.24
C ASP A 46 1.86 18.64 2.09
N ILE A 47 1.04 18.81 3.14
CA ILE A 47 -0.39 18.46 3.14
C ILE A 47 -1.16 19.38 2.17
N LEU A 48 -0.91 20.69 2.22
CA LEU A 48 -1.54 21.66 1.32
C LEU A 48 -1.11 21.46 -0.14
N ALA A 49 0.15 21.10 -0.39
CA ALA A 49 0.63 20.73 -1.71
C ALA A 49 -0.09 19.48 -2.24
N ALA A 50 -0.31 18.47 -1.39
CA ALA A 50 -1.07 17.28 -1.76
C ALA A 50 -2.52 17.62 -2.14
N PHE A 51 -3.20 18.50 -1.40
CA PHE A 51 -4.54 18.96 -1.75
C PHE A 51 -4.57 19.75 -3.07
N ALA A 52 -3.58 20.62 -3.32
CA ALA A 52 -3.48 21.37 -4.57
C ALA A 52 -3.16 20.48 -5.79
N SER A 53 -2.58 19.30 -5.58
CA SER A 53 -2.34 18.31 -6.63
C SER A 53 -3.52 17.39 -6.93
N LEU A 54 -4.62 17.50 -6.17
CA LEU A 54 -5.85 16.78 -6.52
C LEU A 54 -6.47 17.44 -7.77
N PRO A 55 -6.82 16.65 -8.80
CA PRO A 55 -7.49 17.18 -9.98
C PRO A 55 -8.84 17.77 -9.58
N LEU A 56 -9.21 18.90 -10.20
CA LEU A 56 -10.48 19.54 -9.93
C LEU A 56 -11.63 18.66 -10.44
N GLU A 57 -12.74 18.65 -9.72
CA GLU A 57 -13.95 17.93 -10.10
C GLU A 57 -14.38 18.41 -11.51
N GLY A 58 -14.31 17.52 -12.51
CA GLY A 58 -14.54 17.83 -13.93
C GLY A 58 -13.31 17.67 -14.86
N GLU A 59 -12.08 17.83 -14.36
CA GLU A 59 -10.88 17.57 -15.19
C GLU A 59 -10.72 16.08 -15.51
N GLN A 60 -11.15 15.21 -14.59
CA GLN A 60 -11.18 13.76 -14.83
C GLN A 60 -12.17 13.40 -15.93
N ASP A 61 -13.30 14.09 -16.04
CA ASP A 61 -14.31 13.84 -17.07
C ASP A 61 -13.81 14.27 -18.45
N GLU A 62 -13.10 15.40 -18.54
CA GLU A 62 -12.46 15.84 -19.78
C GLU A 62 -11.33 14.89 -20.20
N GLN A 63 -10.52 14.41 -19.26
CA GLN A 63 -9.48 13.42 -19.53
C GLN A 63 -10.08 12.06 -19.95
N LEU A 64 -11.17 11.61 -19.33
CA LEU A 64 -11.88 10.40 -19.72
C LEU A 64 -12.52 10.53 -21.11
N GLN A 65 -13.10 11.69 -21.44
CA GLN A 65 -13.63 11.96 -22.78
C GLN A 65 -12.52 12.00 -23.83
N GLN A 66 -11.39 12.64 -23.54
CA GLN A 66 -10.23 12.66 -24.43
C GLN A 66 -9.62 11.25 -24.62
N LEU A 67 -9.55 10.46 -23.55
CA LEU A 67 -9.07 9.08 -23.62
C LEU A 67 -10.04 8.22 -24.45
N MET A 68 -11.35 8.34 -24.23
CA MET A 68 -12.39 7.67 -25.02
C MET A 68 -12.31 8.05 -26.50
N ASN A 69 -12.14 9.33 -26.82
CA ASN A 69 -11.99 9.80 -28.19
C ASN A 69 -10.72 9.23 -28.85
N LYS A 70 -9.60 9.23 -28.12
CA LYS A 70 -8.32 8.66 -28.58
C LYS A 70 -8.39 7.14 -28.76
N PHE A 71 -9.18 6.45 -27.94
CA PHE A 71 -9.46 5.02 -28.09
C PHE A 71 -10.33 4.73 -29.33
N HIS A 72 -11.31 5.58 -29.65
CA HIS A 72 -12.09 5.42 -30.88
C HIS A 72 -11.24 5.69 -32.13
N GLU A 73 -10.39 6.71 -32.11
CA GLU A 73 -9.42 6.99 -33.20
C GLU A 73 -8.38 5.87 -33.40
N SER A 74 -8.01 5.16 -32.33
CA SER A 74 -7.08 4.03 -32.43
C SER A 74 -7.77 2.73 -32.85
N GLN A 75 -9.07 2.54 -32.55
CA GLN A 75 -9.86 1.43 -33.09
C GLN A 75 -10.09 1.55 -34.60
N ASP A 76 -10.27 2.76 -35.12
CA ASP A 76 -10.36 3.00 -36.58
C ASP A 76 -9.04 2.73 -37.33
N ASN A 77 -7.91 2.69 -36.63
CA ASN A 77 -6.59 2.48 -37.22
C ASN A 77 -6.02 1.06 -37.07
N GLN A 78 -6.73 0.11 -36.42
CA GLN A 78 -6.31 -1.30 -36.23
C GLN A 78 -4.80 -1.53 -36.11
N GLN A 79 -4.11 -0.81 -35.22
CA GLN A 79 -2.71 -1.12 -34.93
C GLN A 79 -2.66 -2.23 -33.90
N LEU A 80 -2.47 -3.47 -34.36
CA LEU A 80 -2.00 -4.57 -33.52
C LEU A 80 -0.78 -4.07 -32.72
N LEU A 81 -0.78 -4.28 -31.40
CA LEU A 81 0.41 -4.11 -30.56
C LEU A 81 1.61 -4.69 -31.31
N SER A 82 2.67 -3.90 -31.42
CA SER A 82 3.89 -4.34 -32.08
C SER A 82 4.40 -5.59 -31.37
N ARG A 83 5.10 -6.46 -32.12
CA ARG A 83 5.61 -7.72 -31.58
C ARG A 83 6.53 -7.51 -30.36
N GLU A 84 7.20 -6.34 -30.30
CA GLU A 84 8.05 -5.93 -29.19
C GLU A 84 7.23 -5.62 -27.93
N GLU A 85 6.14 -4.85 -28.06
CA GLU A 85 5.25 -4.54 -26.93
C GLU A 85 4.55 -5.80 -26.38
N GLN A 86 4.21 -6.76 -27.25
CA GLN A 86 3.66 -8.04 -26.82
C GLN A 86 4.68 -8.87 -26.03
N GLN A 87 5.95 -8.83 -26.42
CA GLN A 87 7.02 -9.54 -25.71
C GLN A 87 7.32 -8.91 -24.34
N GLU A 88 7.34 -7.58 -24.23
CA GLU A 88 7.51 -6.90 -22.94
C GLU A 88 6.38 -7.23 -21.96
N LEU A 89 5.14 -7.27 -22.45
CA LEU A 89 3.98 -7.64 -21.63
C LEU A 89 4.04 -9.10 -21.16
N GLU A 90 4.48 -10.01 -22.02
CA GLU A 90 4.63 -11.43 -21.68
C GLU A 90 5.75 -11.64 -20.65
N GLU A 91 6.88 -10.95 -20.80
CA GLU A 91 7.99 -11.00 -19.85
C GLU A 91 7.59 -10.46 -18.47
N LEU A 92 6.83 -9.36 -18.44
CA LEU A 92 6.34 -8.77 -17.19
C LEU A 92 5.30 -9.67 -16.50
N ALA A 93 4.41 -10.31 -17.25
CA ALA A 93 3.45 -11.28 -16.72
C ALA A 93 4.15 -12.53 -16.13
N VAL A 94 5.20 -13.03 -16.80
CA VAL A 94 5.99 -14.17 -16.30
C VAL A 94 6.76 -13.80 -15.03
N ALA A 95 7.33 -12.60 -14.97
CA ALA A 95 8.03 -12.10 -13.78
C ALA A 95 7.08 -12.00 -12.58
N GLU A 96 5.88 -11.46 -12.77
CA GLU A 96 4.87 -11.33 -11.71
C GLU A 96 4.37 -12.70 -11.22
N LEU A 97 4.13 -13.64 -12.14
CA LEU A 97 3.72 -15.00 -11.78
C LEU A 97 4.81 -15.72 -10.97
N THR A 98 6.07 -15.55 -11.37
CA THR A 98 7.23 -16.11 -10.65
C THR A 98 7.33 -15.53 -9.24
N ALA A 99 7.23 -14.22 -9.09
CA ALA A 99 7.24 -13.56 -7.79
C ALA A 99 6.08 -14.01 -6.89
N ALA A 100 4.89 -14.24 -7.46
CA ALA A 100 3.75 -14.77 -6.73
C ALA A 100 4.00 -16.21 -6.24
N THR A 101 4.63 -17.06 -7.06
CA THR A 101 4.99 -18.42 -6.65
C THR A 101 6.04 -18.47 -5.54
N GLU A 102 7.05 -17.58 -5.57
CA GLU A 102 8.05 -17.49 -4.50
C GLU A 102 7.44 -17.05 -3.18
N ARG A 103 6.60 -16.02 -3.20
CA ARG A 103 5.84 -15.59 -2.01
C ARG A 103 5.01 -16.71 -1.41
N THR A 104 4.32 -17.48 -2.26
CA THR A 104 3.51 -18.61 -1.82
C THR A 104 4.38 -19.70 -1.18
N ARG A 105 5.56 -19.97 -1.75
CA ARG A 105 6.52 -20.94 -1.24
C ARG A 105 7.10 -20.53 0.12
N GLU A 106 7.40 -19.25 0.31
CA GLU A 106 7.85 -18.71 1.60
C GLU A 106 6.76 -18.81 2.68
N ILE A 107 5.51 -18.52 2.33
CA ILE A 107 4.37 -18.67 3.25
C ILE A 107 4.23 -20.13 3.68
N LEU A 108 4.30 -21.08 2.74
CA LEU A 108 4.23 -22.52 3.06
C LEU A 108 5.41 -22.99 3.90
N ALA A 109 6.63 -22.49 3.66
CA ALA A 109 7.81 -22.82 4.46
C ALA A 109 7.68 -22.30 5.90
N ASN A 110 7.15 -21.10 6.08
CA ASN A 110 6.93 -20.51 7.40
C ASN A 110 5.83 -21.23 8.19
N LEU A 111 4.78 -21.72 7.52
CA LEU A 111 3.73 -22.53 8.16
C LEU A 111 4.27 -23.88 8.65
N LYS A 112 5.13 -24.53 7.88
CA LYS A 112 5.72 -25.83 8.25
C LYS A 112 6.65 -25.75 9.47
N ASN A 113 7.26 -24.59 9.71
CA ASN A 113 8.11 -24.34 10.88
C ASN A 113 7.32 -23.97 12.14
N GLN A 114 5.98 -23.83 12.07
CA GLN A 114 5.12 -23.58 13.24
C GLN A 114 4.45 -24.86 13.80
N GLU A 115 4.62 -26.01 13.16
CA GLU A 115 4.07 -27.30 13.59
C GLU A 115 5.09 -28.21 14.34
N THR A 116 6.24 -27.69 14.78
CA THR A 116 7.23 -28.42 15.62
C THR A 116 7.56 -27.62 16.87
#